data_AF-A0A183JSY6-F1
#
_entry.id   AF-A0A183JSY6-F1
#
_cell.length_a   1.000
_cell.length_b   1.000
_cell.length_c   1.000
_cell.angle_alpha   90.00
_cell.angle_beta   90.00
_cell.angle_gamma   90.00
#
_symmetry.space_group_name_H-M   'P 1'
#
loop_
_entity.id
_entity.type
_entity.pdbx_description
1 polymer ?
#
loop_
_entity_poly.entity_id
_entity_poly.type
_entity_poly.pdbx_seq_one_letter_code
_entity_poly.pdbx_strand_id
1 'polypeptide(L)'
;MLNVDYMGRVFWSPPAIFKSNCPIDIKNFPFDYQHCFLKFASWTYNSEQLDLQFLDNRTEVDIDQYTSSNEWSLVARPAYRFVMLSDECGKEIPDLTFFLL
;
A
#
# COMPACT_ATOMS: atom_id res chain seq x y z
N MET A 1 2.87 -17.36 2.18
CA MET A 1 2.64 -18.57 1.36
C MET A 1 3.10 -18.30 -0.06
N LEU A 2 3.85 -19.24 -0.67
CA LEU A 2 4.24 -19.22 -2.09
C LEU A 2 3.50 -20.37 -2.79
N ASN A 3 2.81 -20.08 -3.88
CA ASN A 3 2.14 -21.07 -4.71
C ASN A 3 2.47 -20.80 -6.19
N VAL A 4 2.72 -21.85 -6.95
CA VAL A 4 3.00 -21.79 -8.39
C VAL A 4 2.06 -22.74 -9.09
N ASP A 5 1.36 -22.26 -10.12
CA ASP A 5 0.47 -23.11 -10.91
C ASP A 5 1.14 -23.67 -12.17
N TYR A 6 0.45 -24.56 -12.87
CA TYR A 6 0.96 -25.22 -14.08
C TYR A 6 1.16 -24.26 -15.27
N MET A 7 0.60 -23.04 -15.20
CA MET A 7 0.79 -21.99 -16.21
C MET A 7 1.99 -21.08 -15.88
N GLY A 8 2.68 -21.32 -14.75
CA GLY A 8 3.79 -20.51 -14.29
C GLY A 8 3.37 -19.23 -13.56
N ARG A 9 2.09 -19.08 -13.19
CA ARG A 9 1.65 -17.96 -12.35
C ARG A 9 2.09 -18.19 -10.92
N VAL A 10 2.65 -17.15 -10.31
CA VAL A 10 3.18 -17.19 -8.94
C VAL A 10 2.30 -16.34 -8.03
N PHE A 11 1.79 -16.95 -6.97
CA PHE A 11 1.13 -16.25 -5.87
C PHE A 11 2.05 -16.22 -4.66
N TRP A 12 2.35 -15.03 -4.14
CA TRP A 12 3.23 -14.83 -3.00
C TRP A 12 2.62 -13.84 -2.01
N SER A 13 2.37 -14.31 -0.79
CA SER A 13 1.83 -13.50 0.30
C SER A 13 2.54 -13.83 1.63
N PRO A 14 3.68 -13.19 1.93
CA PRO A 14 4.37 -13.35 3.21
C PRO A 14 3.72 -12.47 4.30
N PRO A 15 3.71 -12.91 5.57
CA PRO A 15 3.41 -12.01 6.68
C PRO A 15 4.55 -11.01 6.85
N ALA A 16 4.21 -9.73 7.06
CA ALA A 16 5.19 -8.67 7.28
C ALA A 16 4.67 -7.65 8.29
N ILE A 17 5.58 -7.05 9.05
CA ILE A 17 5.31 -5.91 9.93
C ILE A 17 5.95 -4.69 9.28
N PHE A 18 5.14 -3.74 8.84
CA PHE A 18 5.60 -2.47 8.29
C PHE A 18 5.52 -1.38 9.35
N LYS A 19 6.59 -0.59 9.48
CA LYS A 19 6.62 0.61 10.31
C LYS A 19 6.78 1.81 9.38
N SER A 20 5.78 2.68 9.37
CA SER A 20 5.83 3.94 8.62
C SER A 20 5.81 5.13 9.58
N ASN A 21 6.34 6.25 9.11
CA ASN A 21 6.15 7.52 9.77
C ASN A 21 4.81 8.10 9.31
N CYS A 22 3.87 8.26 10.23
CA CYS A 22 2.61 8.94 9.97
C CYS A 22 2.62 10.31 10.67
N PRO A 23 2.37 11.42 9.95
CA PRO A 23 2.22 12.72 10.57
C PRO A 23 0.94 12.74 11.40
N ILE A 24 1.06 13.12 12.68
CA ILE A 24 -0.08 13.20 13.60
C ILE A 24 -0.55 14.66 13.67
N ASP A 25 -1.85 14.89 13.46
CA ASP A 25 -2.50 16.17 13.71
C ASP A 25 -3.35 16.10 14.97
N ILE A 26 -2.95 16.84 16.01
CA ILE A 26 -3.60 16.84 17.34
C ILE A 26 -4.49 18.06 17.58
N LYS A 27 -4.82 18.84 16.55
CA LYS A 27 -5.56 20.10 16.70
C LYS A 27 -6.92 19.95 17.39
N ASN A 28 -7.59 18.81 17.18
CA ASN A 28 -8.96 18.56 17.65
C ASN A 28 -9.06 17.45 18.70
N PHE A 29 -7.96 17.12 19.37
CA PHE A 29 -7.93 16.05 20.38
C PHE A 29 -9.06 16.20 21.43
N PRO A 30 -9.81 15.14 21.79
CA PRO A 30 -9.65 13.73 21.40
C PRO A 30 -10.51 13.27 20.20
N PHE A 31 -11.06 14.22 19.42
CA PHE A 31 -11.91 13.96 18.25
C PHE A 31 -11.15 14.24 16.94
N ASP A 32 -9.89 13.84 16.90
CA ASP A 32 -8.98 14.00 15.78
C ASP A 32 -9.09 12.85 14.77
N TYR A 33 -8.66 13.13 13.54
CA TYR A 33 -8.54 12.17 12.45
C TYR A 33 -7.08 12.06 12.07
N GLN A 34 -6.63 10.84 11.77
CA GLN A 34 -5.24 10.59 11.39
C GLN A 34 -5.20 10.03 9.97
N HIS A 35 -4.36 10.65 9.14
CA HIS A 35 -4.24 10.33 7.73
C HIS A 35 -2.87 9.68 7.49
N CYS A 36 -2.83 8.35 7.57
CA CYS A 36 -1.61 7.58 7.38
C CYS A 36 -1.59 6.94 5.99
N PHE A 37 -0.38 6.69 5.46
CA PHE A 37 -0.25 5.96 4.20
C PHE A 37 0.93 5.00 4.21
N LEU A 38 0.82 3.97 3.38
CA LEU A 38 1.87 3.01 3.07
C LEU A 38 2.07 3.00 1.57
N LYS A 39 3.30 3.26 1.12
CA LYS A 39 3.68 3.26 -0.29
C LYS A 39 4.55 2.05 -0.59
N PHE A 40 4.14 1.27 -1.58
CA PHE A 40 4.87 0.11 -2.06
C PHE A 40 5.31 0.34 -3.50
N ALA A 41 6.61 0.21 -3.74
CA ALA A 41 7.21 0.37 -5.05
C ALA A 41 8.37 -0.63 -5.20
N SER A 42 8.77 -0.86 -6.44
CA SER A 42 10.02 -1.56 -6.71
C SER A 42 11.20 -0.70 -6.31
N TRP A 43 12.20 -1.30 -5.66
CA TRP A 43 13.45 -0.59 -5.37
C TRP A 43 14.35 -0.48 -6.60
N THR A 44 14.34 -1.49 -7.48
CA THR A 44 15.33 -1.65 -8.56
C THR A 44 14.76 -1.52 -9.96
N TYR A 45 13.48 -1.84 -10.15
CA TYR A 45 12.86 -1.94 -11.48
C TYR A 45 12.01 -0.71 -11.80
N ASN A 46 12.06 -0.27 -13.06
CA ASN A 46 11.21 0.79 -13.61
C ASN A 46 9.93 0.23 -14.24
N SER A 47 9.05 1.11 -14.73
CA SER A 47 7.76 0.76 -15.37
C SER A 47 7.90 -0.12 -16.61
N GLU A 48 9.02 -0.05 -17.32
CA GLU A 48 9.28 -0.90 -18.50
C GLU A 48 9.59 -2.35 -18.13
N GLN A 49 10.09 -2.58 -16.91
CA GLN A 49 10.52 -3.89 -16.42
C GLN A 49 9.48 -4.52 -15.48
N LEU A 50 8.80 -3.69 -14.70
CA LEU A 50 7.81 -4.13 -13.73
C LEU A 50 6.66 -3.13 -13.67
N ASP A 51 5.47 -3.61 -14.00
CA ASP A 51 4.24 -2.85 -13.85
C ASP A 51 3.43 -3.34 -12.64
N LEU A 52 3.30 -2.49 -11.63
CA LEU A 52 2.51 -2.79 -10.43
C LEU A 52 1.04 -2.47 -10.68
N GLN A 53 0.17 -3.43 -10.38
CA GLN A 53 -1.28 -3.33 -10.58
C GLN A 53 -2.04 -3.89 -9.36
N PHE A 54 -3.25 -3.39 -9.14
CA PHE A 54 -4.14 -3.92 -8.11
C PHE A 54 -4.69 -5.29 -8.53
N LEU A 55 -4.67 -6.24 -7.60
CA LEU A 55 -5.30 -7.53 -7.79
C LEU A 55 -6.82 -7.35 -7.95
N ASP A 56 -7.41 -7.92 -9.00
CA ASP A 56 -8.84 -7.84 -9.31
C ASP A 56 -9.42 -6.42 -9.32
N ASN A 57 -8.61 -5.41 -9.67
CA ASN A 57 -8.98 -3.99 -9.63
C ASN A 57 -9.48 -3.52 -8.24
N ARG A 58 -9.06 -4.17 -7.15
CA ARG A 58 -9.41 -3.76 -5.79
C ARG A 58 -8.58 -2.55 -5.38
N THR A 59 -9.22 -1.39 -5.31
CA THR A 59 -8.61 -0.10 -4.94
C THR A 59 -8.82 0.26 -3.47
N GLU A 60 -8.92 -0.76 -2.61
CA GLU A 60 -9.05 -0.61 -1.15
C GLU A 60 -8.21 -1.67 -0.44
N VAL A 61 -7.74 -1.37 0.77
CA VAL A 61 -7.06 -2.34 1.64
C VAL A 61 -8.03 -3.46 1.99
N ASP A 62 -7.66 -4.73 1.91
CA ASP A 62 -8.49 -5.85 2.36
C ASP A 62 -8.55 -5.92 3.91
N ILE A 63 -9.74 -6.14 4.49
CA ILE A 63 -9.94 -6.21 5.95
C ILE A 63 -10.64 -7.51 6.39
N ASP A 64 -10.78 -8.51 5.52
CA ASP A 64 -11.45 -9.77 5.86
C ASP A 64 -10.86 -10.47 7.10
N GLN A 65 -9.57 -10.22 7.39
CA GLN A 65 -8.85 -10.74 8.55
C GLN A 65 -8.35 -9.63 9.50
N TYR A 66 -8.95 -8.44 9.45
CA TYR A 66 -8.57 -7.33 10.32
C TYR A 66 -9.13 -7.51 11.74
N THR A 67 -8.28 -7.33 12.73
CA THR A 67 -8.67 -7.21 14.14
C THR A 67 -8.77 -5.74 14.51
N SER A 68 -9.95 -5.29 14.96
CA SER A 68 -10.19 -3.90 15.35
C SER A 68 -9.27 -3.46 16.49
N SER A 69 -8.75 -2.23 16.39
CA SER A 69 -8.07 -1.57 17.50
C SER A 69 -9.08 -1.06 18.54
N ASN A 70 -8.65 -0.99 19.81
CA ASN A 70 -9.45 -0.39 20.88
C ASN A 70 -9.38 1.15 20.89
N GLU A 71 -8.35 1.72 20.26
CA GLU A 71 -8.10 3.16 20.25
C GLU A 71 -8.47 3.80 18.92
N TRP A 72 -8.26 3.08 17.82
CA TRP A 72 -8.37 3.62 16.46
C TRP A 72 -9.51 2.94 15.71
N SER A 73 -10.37 3.75 15.10
CA SER A 73 -11.40 3.27 14.17
C SER A 73 -10.97 3.57 12.74
N LEU A 74 -10.96 2.55 11.88
CA LEU A 74 -10.66 2.74 10.45
C LEU A 74 -11.91 3.29 9.75
N VAL A 75 -11.89 4.56 9.37
CA VAL A 75 -12.97 5.30 8.73
C VAL A 75 -12.99 5.03 7.22
N ALA A 76 -11.81 5.05 6.60
CA ALA A 76 -11.67 4.78 5.16
C ALA A 76 -10.28 4.24 4.82
N ARG A 77 -10.21 3.54 3.69
CA ARG A 77 -9.02 2.76 3.31
C ARG A 77 -8.71 2.71 1.80
N PRO A 78 -8.79 3.85 1.09
CA PRO A 78 -8.62 3.86 -0.36
C PRO A 78 -7.15 3.57 -0.73
N ALA A 79 -6.96 2.99 -1.91
CA ALA A 79 -5.66 2.74 -2.49
C ALA A 79 -5.60 3.31 -3.90
N TYR A 80 -4.46 3.92 -4.25
CA TYR A 80 -4.24 4.53 -5.54
C TYR A 80 -2.91 4.08 -6.14
N ARG A 81 -2.88 3.97 -7.47
CA ARG A 81 -1.67 3.73 -8.23
C ARG A 81 -1.12 5.07 -8.69
N PHE A 82 0.14 5.35 -8.35
CA PHE A 82 0.86 6.52 -8.82
C PHE A 82 2.05 6.12 -9.68
N VAL A 83 2.57 7.07 -10.44
CA VAL A 83 3.82 6.93 -11.19
C VAL A 83 4.71 8.08 -10.79
N MET A 84 5.85 7.76 -10.17
CA MET A 84 6.87 8.74 -9.81
C MET A 84 8.00 8.72 -10.84
N LEU A 85 8.62 9.88 -11.06
CA LEU A 85 9.84 9.98 -11.86
C LEU A 85 11.04 9.82 -10.94
N SER A 86 11.97 8.94 -11.30
CA SER A 86 13.21 8.75 -10.54
C SER A 86 14.21 9.86 -10.83
N ASP A 87 14.92 10.28 -9.77
CA ASP A 87 15.91 11.36 -9.84
C ASP A 87 17.11 11.03 -10.74
N GLU A 88 17.42 9.74 -10.90
CA GLU A 88 18.67 9.30 -11.55
C GLU A 88 18.60 9.26 -13.08
N CYS A 89 17.42 9.36 -13.69
CA CYS A 89 17.30 9.36 -15.17
C CYS A 89 15.91 9.73 -15.72
N GLY A 90 14.99 10.25 -14.89
CA GLY A 90 13.60 10.48 -15.33
C GLY A 90 12.84 9.19 -15.64
N LYS A 91 13.27 8.06 -15.06
CA LYS A 91 12.59 6.77 -15.25
C LYS A 91 11.32 6.73 -14.42
N GLU A 92 10.24 6.28 -15.02
CA GLU A 92 8.98 6.09 -14.33
C GLU A 92 9.04 4.85 -13.43
N ILE A 93 8.65 5.01 -12.16
CA ILE A 93 8.53 3.92 -11.19
C ILE A 93 7.07 3.92 -10.73
N PRO A 94 6.30 2.85 -11.02
CA PRO A 94 4.95 2.73 -10.52
C PRO A 94 4.97 2.40 -9.02
N ASP A 95 4.03 2.97 -8.28
CA ASP A 95 3.81 2.65 -6.88
C ASP A 95 2.32 2.46 -6.58
N LEU A 96 2.04 1.61 -5.58
CA LEU A 96 0.72 1.46 -4.99
C LEU A 96 0.75 2.06 -3.59
N THR A 97 -0.06 3.10 -3.38
CA THR A 97 -0.16 3.80 -2.11
C THR A 97 -1.52 3.53 -1.47
N PHE A 98 -1.49 2.99 -0.26
CA PHE A 98 -2.66 2.65 0.54
C PHE A 98 -2.81 3.68 1.65
N PHE A 99 -3.99 4.31 1.73
CA PHE A 99 -4.31 5.29 2.75
C PHE A 99 -5.14 4.64 3.87
N LEU A 100 -4.87 5.01 5.11
CA LEU A 100 -5.59 4.61 6.30
C LEU A 100 -6.08 5.90 6.97
N LEU A 101 -7.40 6.01 7.09
CA LEU A 101 -8.14 7.17 7.57
C LEU A 101 -8.94 6.79 8.81
#